data_AF-A0A1M7R9V3-F1
#
_entry.id   AF-A0A1M7R9V3-F1
#
_cell.length_a   1.000
_cell.length_b   1.000
_cell.length_c   1.000
_cell.angle_alpha   90.00
_cell.angle_beta   90.00
_cell.angle_gamma   90.00
#
_symmetry.space_group_name_H-M   'P 1'
#
loop_
_entity.id
_entity.type
_entity.pdbx_description
1 polymer ?
#
loop_
_entity_poly.entity_id
_entity_poly.type
_entity_poly.pdbx_seq_one_letter_code
_entity_poly.pdbx_strand_id
1 'polypeptide(L)'
;MSTSQEITTGNIIVNDGTVNLVQNANQNVPLEVRDVSMALAELRKMALASTDLDEIDKGAVKAAIDEADKQLKAPEPDLSKVDKAVSWLKQILSGVETLAPATIRVAELIAKHWAV
;
A
#
# COMPACT_ATOMS: atom_id res chain seq x y z
N MET A 1 -48.86 0.62 3.11
CA MET A 1 -48.05 1.16 4.22
C MET A 1 -46.68 0.54 4.10
N SER A 2 -45.69 1.25 3.56
CA SER A 2 -44.34 0.72 3.36
C SER A 2 -43.38 1.50 4.25
N THR A 3 -42.88 0.79 5.25
CA THR A 3 -41.93 1.24 6.26
C THR A 3 -40.60 1.57 5.60
N SER A 4 -40.13 2.81 5.75
CA SER A 4 -38.74 3.16 5.45
C SER A 4 -37.87 2.62 6.59
N GLN A 5 -36.80 1.90 6.26
CA GLN A 5 -35.74 1.58 7.21
C GLN A 5 -34.49 2.37 6.83
N GLU A 6 -34.05 3.22 7.74
CA GLU A 6 -32.73 3.84 7.73
C GLU A 6 -31.67 2.75 7.78
N ILE A 7 -30.77 2.71 6.78
CA ILE A 7 -29.64 1.78 6.79
C ILE A 7 -28.45 2.51 7.40
N THR A 8 -28.27 2.28 8.70
CA THR A 8 -27.08 2.66 9.46
C THR A 8 -25.94 1.68 9.17
N THR A 9 -24.81 2.22 8.73
CA THR A 9 -23.43 1.76 8.94
C THR A 9 -23.17 0.24 8.97
N GLY A 10 -22.50 -0.24 7.92
CA GLY A 10 -21.52 -1.33 8.02
C GLY A 10 -22.01 -2.72 7.63
N ASN A 11 -21.32 -3.29 6.63
CA ASN A 11 -21.25 -4.70 6.27
C ASN A 11 -22.55 -5.49 6.01
N ILE A 12 -22.96 -5.59 4.73
CA ILE A 12 -23.63 -6.80 4.21
C ILE A 12 -23.14 -7.14 2.78
N ILE A 13 -22.77 -8.40 2.60
CA ILE A 13 -22.52 -9.14 1.35
C ILE A 13 -23.83 -9.90 1.01
N VAL A 14 -24.28 -9.94 -0.26
CA VAL A 14 -25.41 -10.81 -0.66
C VAL A 14 -25.19 -11.47 -2.01
N ASN A 15 -25.02 -12.80 -2.02
CA ASN A 15 -25.06 -13.70 -3.18
C ASN A 15 -26.47 -14.25 -3.40
N ASP A 16 -27.18 -13.68 -4.38
CA ASP A 16 -28.01 -14.42 -5.32
C ASP A 16 -28.03 -13.67 -6.66
N GLY A 17 -27.30 -14.20 -7.64
CA GLY A 17 -27.27 -13.73 -9.03
C GLY A 17 -26.09 -12.85 -9.44
N THR A 18 -25.73 -11.83 -8.66
CA THR A 18 -24.47 -11.07 -8.89
C THR A 18 -24.08 -10.26 -7.64
N VAL A 19 -23.06 -10.70 -6.89
CA VAL A 19 -22.35 -9.87 -5.90
C VAL A 19 -21.08 -9.42 -6.57
N ASN A 20 -21.18 -8.30 -7.28
CA ASN A 20 -20.00 -7.63 -7.75
C ASN A 20 -19.61 -6.57 -6.73
N LEU A 21 -18.56 -6.94 -6.00
CA LEU A 21 -17.67 -6.10 -5.22
C LEU A 21 -18.39 -5.13 -4.29
N VAL A 22 -18.30 -5.42 -3.00
CA VAL A 22 -18.19 -4.38 -1.98
C VAL A 22 -16.92 -3.59 -2.32
N GLN A 23 -17.03 -2.69 -3.29
CA GLN A 23 -16.19 -1.51 -3.35
C GLN A 23 -16.60 -0.72 -2.12
N ASN A 24 -15.95 -1.04 -1.01
CA ASN A 24 -15.76 -0.09 0.06
C ASN A 24 -14.84 1.01 -0.51
N ALA A 25 -15.34 1.73 -1.51
CA ALA A 25 -14.82 2.97 -2.04
C ALA A 25 -15.16 4.12 -1.07
N ASN A 26 -15.49 3.79 0.19
CA ASN A 26 -15.50 4.75 1.27
C ASN A 26 -14.09 4.92 1.84
N GLN A 27 -13.14 5.22 0.97
CA GLN A 27 -11.81 5.61 1.33
C GLN A 27 -11.54 6.87 0.54
N ASN A 28 -11.92 8.01 1.12
CA ASN A 28 -11.45 9.34 0.75
C ASN A 28 -9.94 9.44 1.04
N VAL A 29 -9.19 8.47 0.52
CA VAL A 29 -7.75 8.40 0.56
C VAL A 29 -7.30 9.37 -0.53
N PRO A 30 -6.49 10.39 -0.18
CA PRO A 30 -5.98 11.32 -1.17
C PRO A 30 -5.40 10.55 -2.36
N LEU A 31 -5.68 11.00 -3.60
CA LEU A 31 -5.17 10.36 -4.83
C LEU A 31 -3.66 10.07 -4.74
N GLU A 32 -2.99 10.95 -4.03
CA GLU A 32 -1.59 10.99 -3.66
C GLU A 32 -1.14 9.76 -2.85
N VAL A 33 -1.92 9.37 -1.84
CA VAL A 33 -1.70 8.15 -1.05
C VAL A 33 -1.99 6.90 -1.87
N ARG A 34 -2.96 6.97 -2.79
CA ARG A 34 -3.30 5.86 -3.69
C ARG A 34 -2.13 5.51 -4.60
N ASP A 35 -1.48 6.51 -5.19
CA ASP A 35 -0.35 6.30 -6.10
C ASP A 35 0.85 5.67 -5.38
N VAL A 36 1.14 6.10 -4.15
CA VAL A 36 2.21 5.54 -3.32
C VAL A 36 1.89 4.10 -2.91
N SER A 37 0.66 3.82 -2.48
CA SER A 37 0.22 2.45 -2.13
C SER A 37 0.27 1.51 -3.34
N MET A 38 -0.07 1.99 -4.54
CA MET A 38 0.07 1.22 -5.78
C MET A 38 1.54 0.91 -6.09
N ALA A 39 2.43 1.89 -5.97
CA ALA A 39 3.86 1.67 -6.21
C ALA A 39 4.48 0.69 -5.20
N LEU A 40 4.08 0.78 -3.92
CA LEU A 40 4.46 -0.19 -2.88
C LEU A 40 3.95 -1.61 -3.20
N ALA A 41 2.72 -1.74 -3.69
CA ALA A 41 2.15 -3.03 -4.10
C ALA A 41 2.88 -3.62 -5.31
N GLU A 42 3.29 -2.80 -6.27
CA GLU A 42 4.11 -3.20 -7.41
C GLU A 42 5.48 -3.70 -6.93
N LEU A 43 6.16 -2.92 -6.08
CA LEU A 43 7.44 -3.28 -5.48
C LEU A 43 7.38 -4.62 -4.73
N ARG A 44 6.31 -4.84 -3.96
CA ARG A 44 6.07 -6.13 -3.28
C ARG A 44 6.03 -7.29 -4.27
N LYS A 45 5.26 -7.15 -5.36
CA LYS A 45 5.13 -8.22 -6.36
C LYS A 45 6.48 -8.54 -7.00
N MET A 46 7.24 -7.52 -7.37
CA MET A 46 8.55 -7.71 -7.98
C MET A 46 9.55 -8.32 -6.99
N ALA A 47 9.56 -7.88 -5.73
CA ALA A 47 10.43 -8.44 -4.71
C ALA A 47 10.14 -9.92 -4.42
N LEU A 48 8.87 -10.31 -4.32
CA LEU A 48 8.49 -11.71 -4.09
C LEU A 48 8.84 -12.61 -5.29
N ALA A 49 8.71 -12.08 -6.50
CA ALA A 49 9.04 -12.78 -7.74
C ALA A 49 10.55 -12.79 -8.06
N SER A 50 11.35 -11.92 -7.43
CA SER A 50 12.79 -11.84 -7.69
C SER A 50 13.51 -13.10 -7.21
N THR A 51 14.40 -13.62 -8.05
CA THR A 51 15.34 -14.69 -7.69
C THR A 51 16.62 -14.16 -7.05
N ASP A 52 16.85 -12.84 -7.14
CA ASP A 52 18.03 -12.16 -6.60
C ASP A 52 17.91 -11.86 -5.09
N LEU A 53 16.70 -12.01 -4.54
CA LEU A 53 16.43 -11.87 -3.11
C LEU A 53 16.26 -13.24 -2.46
N ASP A 54 16.90 -13.45 -1.31
CA ASP A 54 16.65 -14.60 -0.47
C ASP A 54 15.33 -14.47 0.33
N GLU A 55 14.94 -15.53 1.05
CA GLU A 55 13.70 -15.53 1.82
C GLU A 55 13.71 -14.53 3.00
N ILE A 56 14.89 -14.25 3.57
CA ILE A 56 15.06 -13.30 4.67
C ILE A 56 14.81 -11.88 4.14
N ASP A 57 15.44 -11.52 3.03
CA ASP A 57 15.28 -10.20 2.42
C ASP A 57 13.86 -10.00 1.90
N LYS A 58 13.23 -11.02 1.30
CA LYS A 58 11.80 -10.98 0.94
C LYS A 58 10.92 -10.72 2.14
N GLY A 59 11.21 -11.36 3.27
CA GLY A 59 10.53 -11.12 4.54
C GLY A 59 10.70 -9.68 5.02
N ALA A 60 11.91 -9.14 4.95
CA ALA A 60 12.23 -7.77 5.36
C ALA A 60 11.56 -6.73 4.45
N VAL A 61 11.60 -6.91 3.13
CA VAL A 61 10.89 -6.07 2.15
C VAL A 61 9.39 -6.10 2.43
N LYS A 62 8.83 -7.29 2.67
CA LYS A 62 7.41 -7.45 2.97
C LYS A 62 7.02 -6.64 4.21
N ALA A 63 7.81 -6.73 5.27
CA ALA A 63 7.57 -6.04 6.54
C ALA A 63 7.67 -4.51 6.38
N ALA A 64 8.68 -4.02 5.66
CA ALA A 64 8.84 -2.60 5.40
C ALA A 64 7.69 -2.02 4.54
N ILE A 65 7.23 -2.76 3.53
CA ILE A 65 6.05 -2.38 2.73
C ILE A 65 4.78 -2.36 3.58
N ASP A 66 4.57 -3.35 4.45
CA ASP A 66 3.41 -3.39 5.34
C ASP A 66 3.40 -2.21 6.33
N GLU A 67 4.56 -1.85 6.88
CA GLU A 67 4.66 -0.69 7.77
C GLU A 67 4.38 0.62 7.03
N ALA A 68 4.95 0.82 5.83
CA ALA A 68 4.67 2.01 5.02
C ALA A 68 3.17 2.12 4.68
N ASP A 69 2.55 1.04 4.20
CA ASP A 69 1.14 1.01 3.82
C ASP A 69 0.21 1.21 5.04
N LYS A 70 0.55 0.65 6.20
CA LYS A 70 -0.17 0.87 7.46
C LYS A 70 -0.16 2.34 7.87
N GLN A 71 1.00 3.01 7.80
CA GLN A 71 1.10 4.42 8.18
C GLN A 71 0.35 5.32 7.18
N LEU A 72 0.44 5.02 5.88
CA LEU A 72 -0.29 5.74 4.84
C LEU A 72 -1.82 5.64 4.97
N LYS A 73 -2.32 4.54 5.51
CA LYS A 73 -3.75 4.30 5.77
C LYS A 73 -4.22 4.79 7.15
N ALA A 74 -3.32 5.27 8.00
CA ALA A 74 -3.70 5.81 9.29
C ALA A 74 -4.51 7.11 9.14
N PRO A 75 -5.44 7.42 10.05
CA PRO A 75 -6.20 8.69 10.03
C PRO A 75 -5.27 9.92 10.05
N GLU A 76 -4.14 9.80 10.73
CA GLU A 76 -3.04 10.77 10.74
C GLU A 76 -1.74 10.02 10.36
N PRO A 77 -1.31 10.09 9.09
CA PRO A 77 -0.12 9.40 8.61
C PRO A 77 1.16 9.89 9.29
N ASP A 78 1.94 8.99 9.88
CA ASP A 78 3.27 9.31 10.40
C ASP A 78 4.31 9.16 9.28
N LEU A 79 4.61 10.28 8.64
CA LEU A 79 5.50 10.33 7.47
C LEU A 79 6.96 10.01 7.81
N SER A 80 7.39 10.26 9.05
CA SER A 80 8.74 9.86 9.48
C SER A 80 8.88 8.34 9.50
N LYS A 81 7.80 7.61 9.81
CA LYS A 81 7.78 6.15 9.73
C LYS A 81 7.71 5.65 8.29
N VAL A 82 6.95 6.32 7.43
CA VAL A 82 6.91 6.01 5.98
C VAL A 82 8.30 6.19 5.36
N ASP A 83 8.96 7.32 5.62
CA ASP A 83 10.32 7.58 5.13
C ASP A 83 11.33 6.55 5.65
N LYS A 84 11.27 6.22 6.95
CA LYS A 84 12.13 5.18 7.53
C LYS A 84 11.92 3.83 6.86
N ALA A 85 10.66 3.44 6.60
CA ALA A 85 10.35 2.20 5.91
C ALA A 85 10.91 2.19 4.48
N VAL A 86 10.84 3.31 3.76
CA VAL A 86 11.38 3.43 2.40
C VAL A 86 12.90 3.49 2.37
N SER A 87 13.52 4.14 3.35
CA SER A 87 14.96 4.10 3.55
C SER A 87 15.45 2.68 3.82
N TRP A 88 14.71 1.89 4.60
CA TRP A 88 14.98 0.46 4.75
C TRP A 88 14.78 -0.33 3.47
N LEU A 89 13.72 -0.07 2.69
CA LEU A 89 13.54 -0.70 1.39
C LEU A 89 14.73 -0.43 0.45
N LYS A 90 15.23 0.81 0.42
CA LYS A 90 16.43 1.17 -0.33
C LYS A 90 17.66 0.39 0.11
N GLN A 91 17.82 0.16 1.41
CA GLN A 91 18.95 -0.60 1.95
C GLN A 91 18.86 -2.09 1.62
N ILE A 92 17.69 -2.72 1.82
CA ILE A 92 17.50 -4.15 1.56
C ILE A 92 17.63 -4.44 0.06
N LEU A 93 17.09 -3.55 -0.77
CA LEU A 93 17.12 -3.68 -2.23
C LEU A 93 18.39 -3.07 -2.85
N SER A 94 19.33 -2.60 -2.02
CA SER A 94 20.61 -2.06 -2.47
C SER A 94 21.45 -3.20 -3.02
N GLY A 95 21.59 -3.25 -4.35
CA GLY A 95 22.30 -4.31 -5.05
C GLY A 95 21.40 -5.23 -5.87
N VAL A 96 20.07 -5.09 -5.77
CA VAL A 96 19.13 -5.77 -6.66
C VAL A 96 18.74 -4.83 -7.80
N GLU A 97 19.54 -4.83 -8.86
CA GLU A 97 19.40 -3.90 -10.00
C GLU A 97 18.01 -3.93 -10.63
N THR A 98 17.36 -5.10 -10.65
CA THR A 98 16.00 -5.28 -11.18
C THR A 98 14.92 -4.58 -10.36
N LEU A 99 15.17 -4.31 -9.08
CA LEU A 99 14.22 -3.68 -8.15
C LEU A 99 14.54 -2.22 -7.83
N ALA A 100 15.74 -1.75 -8.21
CA ALA A 100 16.15 -0.36 -8.00
C ALA A 100 15.18 0.66 -8.63
N PRO A 101 14.72 0.52 -9.88
CA PRO A 101 13.79 1.49 -10.49
C PRO A 101 12.48 1.61 -9.72
N ALA A 102 11.92 0.49 -9.27
CA ALA A 102 10.68 0.46 -8.51
C ALA A 102 10.84 1.10 -7.12
N THR A 103 11.98 0.85 -6.48
CA THR A 103 12.31 1.42 -5.16
C THR A 103 12.49 2.94 -5.25
N ILE A 104 13.16 3.42 -6.31
CA ILE A 104 13.32 4.85 -6.57
C ILE A 104 11.96 5.50 -6.82
N ARG A 105 11.12 4.90 -7.66
CA ARG A 105 9.77 5.39 -7.94
C ARG A 105 8.92 5.57 -6.68
N VAL A 106 8.96 4.60 -5.76
CA VAL A 106 8.28 4.72 -4.46
C VAL A 106 8.79 5.93 -3.68
N ALA A 107 10.11 6.11 -3.62
CA ALA A 107 10.72 7.23 -2.89
C ALA A 107 10.37 8.59 -3.52
N GLU A 108 10.38 8.71 -4.85
CA GLU A 108 9.99 9.92 -5.56
C GLU A 108 8.53 10.29 -5.32
N LEU A 109 7.64 9.30 -5.33
CA LEU A 109 6.22 9.53 -5.04
C LEU A 109 6.03 10.03 -3.60
N ILE A 110 6.81 9.52 -2.65
CA ILE A 110 6.75 10.00 -1.26
C ILE A 110 7.28 11.44 -1.16
N ALA A 111 8.45 11.70 -1.74
CA ALA A 111 9.04 13.04 -1.74
C ALA A 111 8.11 14.07 -2.40
N LYS A 112 7.49 13.72 -3.53
CA LYS A 112 6.56 14.59 -4.25
C LYS A 112 5.31 14.93 -3.44
N HIS A 113 4.74 13.95 -2.73
CA HIS A 113 3.49 14.14 -2.00
C HIS A 113 3.66 14.80 -0.64
N TRP A 114 4.84 14.68 -0.04
CA TRP A 114 5.07 15.19 1.31
C TRP A 114 6.16 16.26 1.43
N ALA A 115 6.76 16.67 0.30
CA ALA A 115 7.79 17.71 0.23
C ALA A 115 8.93 17.53 1.25
N VAL A 116 9.26 16.25 1.53
CA VAL A 116 10.39 15.82 2.36
C VAL A 116 11.68 15.74 1.56
#